data_AF-A0A450T8D7-F1
#
_entry.id   AF-A0A450T8D7-F1
#
_cell.length_a   1.000
_cell.length_b   1.000
_cell.length_c   1.000
_cell.angle_alpha   90.00
_cell.angle_beta   90.00
_cell.angle_gamma   90.00
#
_symmetry.space_group_name_H-M   'P 1'
#
loop_
_entity.id
_entity.type
_entity.pdbx_description
1 polymer ?
#
loop_
_entity_poly.entity_id
_entity_poly.type
_entity_poly.pdbx_seq_one_letter_code
_entity_poly.pdbx_strand_id
1 'polypeptide(L)'
;MDLMYRIFNLVNEINAVEHRLEEIYEYTGEEAYFWEQQISYAVIGKSCFVLADRLRTLGGLLERVVDEWEWDPVERMDKRKKRAKDERAQREARP
;
A
#
# COMPACT_ATOMS: atom_id res chain seq x y z
N MET A 1 -5.96 -22.21 -3.68
CA MET A 1 -5.35 -21.72 -2.43
C MET A 1 -6.49 -21.41 -1.47
N ASP A 2 -6.46 -21.98 -0.25
CA ASP A 2 -7.54 -21.87 0.74
C ASP A 2 -7.68 -20.43 1.29
N LEU A 3 -8.91 -19.98 1.52
CA LEU A 3 -9.20 -18.60 1.94
C LEU A 3 -8.64 -18.31 3.33
N MET A 4 -8.75 -19.27 4.25
CA MET A 4 -8.17 -19.17 5.58
C MET A 4 -6.66 -19.00 5.51
N TYR A 5 -5.98 -19.76 4.66
CA TYR A 5 -4.55 -19.61 4.42
C TYR A 5 -4.17 -18.21 3.90
N ARG A 6 -4.99 -17.61 3.02
CA ARG A 6 -4.75 -16.22 2.56
C ARG A 6 -4.92 -15.21 3.71
N ILE A 7 -5.90 -15.39 4.59
CA ILE A 7 -6.11 -14.53 5.77
C ILE A 7 -4.89 -14.61 6.70
N PHE A 8 -4.43 -15.83 7.04
CA PHE A 8 -3.24 -16.01 7.86
C PHE A 8 -2.00 -15.38 7.23
N ASN A 9 -1.79 -15.57 5.93
CA ASN A 9 -0.66 -14.96 5.22
C ASN A 9 -0.73 -13.43 5.23
N LEU A 10 -1.91 -12.83 5.16
CA LEU A 10 -2.06 -11.37 5.23
C LEU A 10 -1.57 -10.80 6.57
N VAL A 11 -1.85 -11.48 7.68
CA VAL A 11 -1.34 -11.09 9.00
C VAL A 11 0.20 -11.14 9.03
N ASN A 12 0.79 -12.20 8.47
CA ASN A 12 2.25 -12.31 8.37
C ASN A 12 2.85 -11.24 7.46
N GLU A 13 2.19 -10.91 6.34
CA GLU A 13 2.59 -9.81 5.45
C GLU A 13 2.59 -8.47 6.17
N ILE A 14 1.58 -8.18 6.99
CA ILE A 14 1.50 -6.95 7.79
C ILE A 14 2.66 -6.89 8.78
N ASN A 15 2.90 -7.96 9.55
CA ASN A 15 3.99 -7.98 10.53
C ASN A 15 5.36 -7.83 9.86
N ALA A 16 5.57 -8.47 8.70
CA ALA A 16 6.82 -8.34 7.94
C ALA A 16 7.01 -6.92 7.39
N VAL A 17 5.93 -6.26 6.98
CA VAL A 17 5.96 -4.85 6.55
C VAL A 17 6.33 -3.93 7.71
N GLU A 18 5.72 -4.09 8.88
CA GLU A 18 6.03 -3.26 10.06
C GLU A 18 7.51 -3.38 10.45
N HIS A 19 8.06 -4.60 10.54
CA HIS A 19 9.49 -4.80 10.82
C HIS A 19 10.40 -4.15 9.77
N ARG A 20 10.06 -4.28 8.47
CA ARG A 20 10.83 -3.63 7.41
C ARG A 20 10.78 -2.10 7.52
N LEU A 21 9.63 -1.54 7.91
CA LEU A 21 9.46 -0.10 8.07
C LEU A 21 10.29 0.43 9.26
N GLU A 22 10.38 -0.33 10.35
CA GLU A 22 11.26 -0.02 11.48
C GLU A 22 12.72 0.09 11.01
N GLU A 23 13.23 -0.90 10.26
CA GLU A 23 14.58 -0.86 9.71
C GLU A 23 14.79 0.37 8.79
N ILE A 24 13.84 0.65 7.91
CA ILE A 24 13.94 1.79 6.97
C ILE A 24 14.00 3.11 7.74
N TYR A 25 13.22 3.26 8.80
CA TYR A 25 13.27 4.44 9.65
C TYR A 25 14.67 4.62 10.26
N GLU A 26 15.24 3.55 10.82
CA GLU A 26 16.56 3.57 11.45
C GLU A 26 17.69 3.92 10.47
N TYR A 27 17.66 3.40 9.24
CA TYR A 27 18.77 3.53 8.30
C TYR A 27 18.65 4.65 7.27
N THR A 28 17.43 5.10 6.94
CA THR A 28 17.20 6.03 5.82
C THR A 28 16.51 7.34 6.21
N GLY A 29 15.97 7.43 7.43
CA GLY A 29 15.33 8.62 7.96
C GLY A 29 13.85 8.79 7.57
N GLU A 30 13.24 9.87 8.09
CA GLU A 30 11.79 10.08 8.10
C GLU A 30 11.13 10.12 6.71
N GLU A 31 11.79 10.73 5.71
CA GLU A 31 11.18 10.91 4.39
C GLU A 31 11.08 9.60 3.60
N ALA A 32 12.14 8.79 3.64
CA ALA A 32 12.15 7.48 3.00
C ALA A 32 11.17 6.52 3.71
N TYR A 33 11.15 6.55 5.05
CA TYR A 33 10.16 5.86 5.86
C TYR A 33 8.72 6.24 5.49
N PHE A 34 8.41 7.54 5.40
CA PHE A 34 7.07 8.02 5.08
C PHE A 34 6.57 7.42 3.75
N TRP A 35 7.37 7.52 2.69
CA TRP A 35 6.95 7.01 1.38
C TRP A 35 6.83 5.49 1.35
N GLU A 36 7.74 4.77 1.99
CA GLU A 36 7.66 3.32 2.06
C GLU A 36 6.43 2.85 2.84
N GLN A 37 6.11 3.53 3.94
CA GLN A 37 4.91 3.24 4.73
C GLN A 37 3.64 3.43 3.89
N GLN A 38 3.51 4.56 3.18
CA GLN A 38 2.34 4.83 2.34
C GLN A 38 2.16 3.77 1.24
N ILE A 39 3.24 3.38 0.56
CA ILE A 39 3.20 2.36 -0.49
C ILE A 39 2.86 0.98 0.10
N SER A 40 3.50 0.61 1.21
CA SER A 40 3.27 -0.69 1.85
C SER A 40 1.82 -0.83 2.33
N TYR A 41 1.25 0.22 2.91
CA TYR A 41 -0.17 0.24 3.31
C TYR A 41 -1.12 0.25 2.12
N ALA A 42 -0.76 0.88 1.00
CA ALA A 42 -1.54 0.79 -0.24
C ALA A 42 -1.61 -0.67 -0.76
N VAL A 43 -0.50 -1.41 -0.71
CA VAL A 43 -0.43 -2.83 -1.11
C VAL A 43 -1.27 -3.70 -0.18
N ILE A 44 -1.14 -3.53 1.13
CA ILE A 44 -1.94 -4.25 2.13
C ILE A 44 -3.43 -3.94 1.93
N GLY A 45 -3.79 -2.66 1.80
CA GLY A 45 -5.16 -2.23 1.58
C GLY A 45 -5.79 -2.86 0.33
N LYS A 46 -5.04 -2.92 -0.78
CA LYS A 46 -5.47 -3.61 -2.01
C LYS A 46 -5.69 -5.12 -1.77
N SER A 47 -4.81 -5.76 -1.02
CA SER A 47 -4.96 -7.18 -0.65
C SER A 47 -6.18 -7.44 0.25
N CYS A 48 -6.39 -6.59 1.26
CA CYS A 48 -7.58 -6.62 2.12
C CYS A 48 -8.86 -6.42 1.31
N PHE A 49 -8.83 -5.51 0.33
CA PHE A 49 -9.96 -5.23 -0.54
C PHE A 49 -10.38 -6.48 -1.32
N VAL A 50 -9.44 -7.13 -2.02
CA VAL A 50 -9.71 -8.37 -2.77
C VAL A 50 -10.22 -9.49 -1.86
N LEU A 51 -9.65 -9.61 -0.66
CA LEU A 51 -10.06 -10.61 0.31
C LEU A 51 -11.50 -10.37 0.81
N ALA A 52 -11.85 -9.11 1.09
CA ALA A 52 -13.18 -8.74 1.54
C ALA A 52 -14.24 -9.02 0.45
N ASP A 53 -13.95 -8.77 -0.82
CA ASP A 53 -14.89 -9.11 -1.91
C ASP A 53 -15.11 -10.62 -2.02
N ARG A 54 -14.04 -11.42 -1.92
CA ARG A 54 -14.17 -12.89 -1.90
C ARG A 54 -15.04 -13.38 -0.75
N LEU A 55 -14.87 -12.81 0.45
CA LEU A 55 -15.70 -13.12 1.61
C LEU A 55 -17.17 -12.75 1.40
N ARG A 56 -17.43 -11.61 0.74
CA ARG A 56 -18.79 -11.19 0.37
C ARG A 56 -19.43 -12.15 -0.61
N THR A 57 -18.72 -12.57 -1.66
CA THR A 57 -19.21 -13.54 -2.64
C THR A 57 -19.59 -14.86 -1.96
N LEU A 58 -18.77 -15.36 -1.02
CA LEU A 58 -19.08 -16.57 -0.25
C LEU A 58 -20.30 -16.40 0.66
N GLY A 59 -20.51 -15.19 1.19
CA GLY A 59 -21.69 -14.84 1.99
C GLY A 59 -22.95 -14.53 1.18
N GLY A 60 -22.93 -14.66 -0.15
CA GLY A 60 -24.06 -14.31 -1.02
C GLY A 60 -24.35 -12.81 -1.08
N LEU A 61 -23.39 -11.96 -0.70
CA LEU A 61 -23.51 -10.51 -0.75
C LEU A 61 -23.03 -9.99 -2.11
N LEU A 62 -23.67 -8.93 -2.59
CA LEU A 62 -23.25 -8.24 -3.82
C LEU A 62 -21.81 -7.73 -3.70
N GLU A 63 -21.08 -7.75 -4.82
CA GLU A 63 -19.77 -7.12 -4.92
C GLU A 63 -19.87 -5.63 -4.56
N ARG A 64 -18.80 -5.09 -3.98
CA ARG A 64 -18.75 -3.66 -3.71
C ARG A 64 -18.57 -2.95 -5.04
N VAL A 65 -19.47 -2.01 -5.34
CA VAL A 65 -19.27 -1.07 -6.44
C VAL A 65 -18.14 -0.14 -6.03
N VAL A 66 -16.97 -0.33 -6.64
CA VAL A 66 -15.90 0.66 -6.63
C VAL A 66 -16.00 1.39 -7.95
N ASP A 67 -16.11 2.71 -7.92
CA ASP A 67 -16.05 3.50 -9.14
C ASP A 67 -14.71 3.18 -9.85
N GLU A 68 -14.82 2.47 -10.97
CA GLU A 68 -13.82 1.54 -11.49
C GLU A 68 -12.58 2.18 -12.13
N TRP A 69 -12.46 3.51 -12.17
CA TRP A 69 -11.59 4.13 -13.18
C TRP A 69 -10.19 4.58 -12.74
N GLU A 70 -9.85 4.69 -11.46
CA GLU A 70 -8.51 5.19 -11.07
C GLU A 70 -7.94 4.65 -9.75
N TRP A 71 -8.55 3.64 -9.14
CA TRP A 71 -8.10 3.17 -7.82
C TRP A 71 -7.06 2.05 -7.90
N ASP A 72 -5.91 2.30 -8.54
CA ASP A 72 -4.69 1.61 -8.11
C ASP A 72 -4.01 2.48 -7.03
N PRO A 73 -4.21 2.16 -5.73
CA PRO A 73 -3.67 2.97 -4.66
C PRO A 73 -2.15 2.94 -4.65
N VAL A 74 -1.53 1.85 -5.15
CA VAL A 74 -0.08 1.69 -5.21
C VAL A 74 0.48 2.60 -6.29
N GLU A 75 -0.07 2.54 -7.51
CA GLU A 75 0.34 3.41 -8.61
C GLU A 75 0.15 4.90 -8.26
N ARG A 76 -0.93 5.22 -7.56
CA ARG A 76 -1.19 6.59 -7.07
C ARG A 76 -0.15 7.05 -6.07
N MET A 77 0.28 6.19 -5.14
CA MET A 77 1.34 6.54 -4.19
C MET A 77 2.69 6.67 -4.88
N ASP A 78 3.01 5.81 -5.85
CA ASP A 78 4.25 5.91 -6.64
C ASP A 78 4.32 7.22 -7.43
N LYS A 79 3.21 7.62 -8.07
CA LYS A 79 3.13 8.92 -8.78
C LYS A 79 3.35 10.10 -7.83
N ARG A 80 2.82 10.03 -6.59
CA ARG A 80 3.02 11.06 -5.57
C ARG A 80 4.47 11.12 -5.09
N LYS A 81 5.09 9.96 -4.83
CA LYS A 81 6.51 9.86 -4.44
C LYS A 81 7.41 10.47 -5.52
N LYS A 82 7.17 10.13 -6.79
CA LYS A 82 7.91 10.70 -7.92
C LYS A 82 7.75 12.21 -8.01
N ARG A 83 6.51 12.71 -7.93
CA ARG A 83 6.23 14.15 -7.98
C ARG A 83 6.95 14.91 -6.86
N ALA A 84 6.93 14.39 -5.63
CA ALA A 84 7.62 15.01 -4.50
C ALA A 84 9.14 15.08 -4.73
N LYS A 85 9.73 14.02 -5.29
CA LYS A 85 11.16 14.00 -5.66
C LYS A 85 11.49 15.03 -6.74
N ASP A 86 10.64 15.14 -7.77
CA ASP A 86 10.82 16.11 -8.86
C ASP A 86 10.69 17.55 -8.36
N GLU A 87 9.71 17.84 -7.50
CA GLU A 87 9.51 19.17 -6.88
C GLU A 87 10.70 19.57 -5.99
N ARG A 88 11.28 18.62 -5.25
CA ARG A 88 12.47 18.87 -4.43
C ARG A 88 13.69 19.20 -5.29
N ALA A 89 13.95 18.41 -6.33
CA ALA A 89 15.05 18.66 -7.24
C ALA A 89 14.94 20.05 -7.91
N GLN A 90 13.72 20.48 -8.24
CA GLN A 90 13.47 21.82 -8.77
C GLN A 90 13.70 22.95 -7.76
N ARG A 91 13.42 22.72 -6.46
CA ARG A 91 13.72 23.70 -5.40
C ARG A 91 15.22 23.83 -5.16
N GLU A 92 15.94 22.72 -5.14
CA GLU A 92 17.40 22.69 -4.97
C GLU A 92 18.14 23.27 -6.18
N ALA A 93 17.54 23.21 -7.38
CA ALA A 93 18.07 23.80 -8.61
C ALA A 93 17.74 25.29 -8.80
N ARG A 94 16.92 25.91 -7.93
CA ARG A 94 16.70 27.36 -7.96
C ARG A 94 17.80 28.05 -7.14
N PRO A 95 18.60 28.95 -7.75
CA PRO A 95 19.64 29.71 -7.06
C PRO A 95 19.08 30.71 -6.06
#